data_AF-A0A537ZUB1-F1
#
_entry.id   AF-A0A537ZUB1-F1
#
_cell.length_a   1.000
_cell.length_b   1.000
_cell.length_c   1.000
_cell.angle_alpha   90.00
_cell.angle_beta   90.00
_cell.angle_gamma   90.00
#
_symmetry.space_group_name_H-M   'P 1'
#
loop_
_entity.id
_entity.type
_entity.pdbx_description
1 polymer ?
#
loop_
_entity_poly.entity_id
_entity_poly.type
_entity_poly.pdbx_seq_one_letter_code
_entity_poly.pdbx_strand_id
1 'polypeptide(L)'
;MSGASEPGNGQRSEEASRRAYVESGLDLAGLAAEPDEIAVIEAVDAIYGPSLRALMAEGFDEIPHEPGADMSRPPRTAEER
;
A
#
# COMPACT_ATOMS: atom_id res chain seq x y z
N MET A 1 -35.85 19.72 4.16
CA MET A 1 -35.45 18.46 4.82
C MET A 1 -34.16 18.00 4.16
N SER A 2 -33.01 18.26 4.79
CA SER A 2 -31.71 17.84 4.25
C SER A 2 -31.46 16.40 4.68
N GLY A 3 -31.55 15.46 3.72
CA GLY A 3 -31.23 14.07 3.96
C GLY A 3 -29.74 13.93 4.27
N ALA A 4 -29.43 13.50 5.49
CA ALA A 4 -28.11 13.04 5.82
C ALA A 4 -27.82 11.80 4.96
N SER A 5 -26.79 11.88 4.12
CA SER A 5 -26.27 10.72 3.38
C SER A 5 -25.93 9.62 4.38
N GLU A 6 -26.51 8.44 4.21
CA GLU A 6 -26.19 7.28 5.04
C GLU A 6 -24.68 6.97 4.95
N PRO A 7 -23.95 6.92 6.07
CA PRO A 7 -22.50 6.69 6.06
C PRO A 7 -22.09 5.25 5.69
N GLY A 8 -23.03 4.35 5.34
CA GLY A 8 -22.80 2.91 5.27
C GLY A 8 -22.36 2.34 3.92
N ASN A 9 -22.72 2.96 2.79
CA ASN A 9 -22.50 2.35 1.46
C ASN A 9 -21.11 2.67 0.86
N GLY A 10 -20.53 3.83 1.17
CA GLY A 10 -19.21 4.22 0.65
C GLY A 10 -18.09 3.37 1.26
N GLN A 11 -18.07 3.22 2.58
CA GLN A 11 -17.01 2.49 3.29
C GLN A 11 -16.97 1.00 2.91
N ARG A 12 -18.14 0.37 2.75
CA ARG A 12 -18.25 -1.04 2.36
C ARG A 12 -17.77 -1.29 0.91
N SER A 13 -17.92 -0.29 0.05
CA SER A 13 -17.42 -0.32 -1.33
C SER A 13 -15.89 -0.16 -1.40
N GLU A 14 -15.33 0.66 -0.52
CA GLU A 14 -13.88 0.88 -0.43
C GLU A 14 -13.15 -0.33 0.18
N GLU A 15 -13.71 -0.94 1.23
CA GLU A 15 -13.18 -2.19 1.81
C GLU A 15 -13.17 -3.33 0.79
N ALA A 16 -14.26 -3.52 0.05
CA ALA A 16 -14.34 -4.53 -1.00
C ALA A 16 -13.30 -4.29 -2.11
N SER A 17 -13.10 -3.03 -2.49
CA SER A 17 -12.10 -2.65 -3.50
C SER A 17 -10.67 -2.88 -3.01
N ARG A 18 -10.40 -2.59 -1.73
CA ARG A 18 -9.10 -2.81 -1.10
C ARG A 18 -8.77 -4.30 -0.98
N ARG A 19 -9.75 -5.13 -0.59
CA ARG A 19 -9.56 -6.58 -0.52
C ARG A 19 -9.23 -7.16 -1.89
N ALA A 20 -9.97 -6.78 -2.92
CA ALA A 20 -9.70 -7.20 -4.29
C ALA A 20 -8.30 -6.77 -4.78
N TYR A 21 -7.82 -5.59 -4.37
CA TYR A 21 -6.47 -5.13 -4.69
C TYR A 21 -5.39 -6.02 -4.03
N VAL A 22 -5.55 -6.36 -2.75
CA VAL A 22 -4.62 -7.25 -2.02
C VAL A 22 -4.61 -8.64 -2.65
N GLU A 23 -5.79 -9.22 -2.87
CA GLU A 23 -5.94 -10.55 -3.48
C GLU A 23 -5.30 -10.59 -4.89
N SER A 24 -5.55 -9.57 -5.73
CA SER A 24 -4.93 -9.49 -7.05
C SER A 24 -3.40 -9.34 -7.00
N GLY A 25 -2.86 -8.62 -6.00
CA GLY A 25 -1.42 -8.47 -5.83
C GLY A 25 -0.73 -9.77 -5.41
N LEU A 26 -1.38 -10.55 -4.54
CA LEU A 26 -0.91 -11.87 -4.13
C LEU A 26 -0.94 -12.87 -5.29
N ASP A 27 -2.00 -12.86 -6.11
CA ASP A 27 -2.10 -13.67 -7.31
C ASP A 27 -0.96 -13.37 -8.30
N LEU A 28 -0.65 -12.09 -8.54
CA LEU A 28 0.46 -11.69 -9.40
C LEU A 28 1.83 -12.14 -8.86
N ALA A 29 1.97 -12.23 -7.54
CA ALA A 29 3.16 -12.75 -6.88
C ALA A 29 3.19 -14.29 -6.82
N GLY A 30 2.12 -14.98 -7.23
CA GLY A 30 1.99 -16.44 -7.12
C GLY A 30 1.90 -16.92 -5.67
N LEU A 31 1.40 -16.06 -4.76
CA LEU A 31 1.26 -16.35 -3.34
C LEU A 31 -0.20 -16.64 -3.02
N ALA A 32 -0.45 -17.75 -2.33
CA ALA A 32 -1.72 -18.00 -1.67
C ALA A 32 -1.62 -17.47 -0.24
N ALA A 33 -2.64 -16.74 0.21
CA ALA A 33 -2.75 -16.27 1.58
C ALA A 33 -4.02 -16.81 2.23
N GLU A 34 -3.89 -17.35 3.43
CA GLU A 34 -5.01 -17.78 4.25
C GLU A 34 -5.73 -16.56 4.88
N PRO A 35 -6.97 -16.72 5.35
CA PRO A 35 -7.76 -15.59 5.86
C PRO A 35 -7.10 -14.81 7.02
N ASP A 36 -6.32 -15.49 7.86
CA ASP A 36 -5.57 -14.88 8.96
C ASP A 36 -4.37 -14.07 8.46
N GLU A 37 -3.70 -14.51 7.41
CA GLU A 37 -2.64 -13.75 6.74
C GLU A 37 -3.17 -12.48 6.08
N ILE A 38 -4.35 -12.56 5.44
CA ILE A 38 -5.04 -11.37 4.92
C ILE A 38 -5.40 -10.41 6.06
N ALA A 39 -5.87 -10.91 7.21
CA ALA A 39 -6.18 -10.07 8.36
C ALA A 39 -4.94 -9.35 8.91
N VAL A 40 -3.75 -9.98 8.85
CA VAL A 40 -2.48 -9.31 9.21
C VAL A 40 -2.19 -8.16 8.24
N ILE A 41 -2.34 -8.36 6.93
CA ILE A 41 -2.15 -7.29 5.93
C ILE A 41 -3.10 -6.13 6.20
N GLU A 42 -4.36 -6.44 6.52
CA GLU A 42 -5.37 -5.44 6.85
C GLU A 42 -5.02 -4.63 8.11
N ALA A 43 -4.54 -5.31 9.16
CA ALA A 43 -4.12 -4.70 10.41
C ALA A 43 -2.88 -3.79 10.22
N VAL A 44 -1.91 -4.23 9.43
CA VAL A 44 -0.69 -3.45 9.13
C VAL A 44 -1.05 -2.16 8.38
N ASP A 45 -1.90 -2.23 7.36
CA ASP A 45 -2.33 -1.00 6.66
C ASP A 45 -3.25 -0.13 7.54
N ALA A 46 -4.01 -0.68 8.49
CA ALA A 46 -4.72 0.13 9.47
C ALA A 46 -3.76 0.93 10.37
N ILE A 47 -2.61 0.36 10.74
CA ILE A 47 -1.59 1.02 11.56
C ILE A 47 -0.79 2.05 10.75
N TYR A 48 -0.30 1.67 9.57
CA TYR A 48 0.69 2.45 8.81
C TYR A 48 0.13 3.16 7.58
N GLY A 49 -0.97 2.68 7.02
CA GLY A 49 -1.57 3.20 5.79
C GLY A 49 -1.87 4.70 5.84
N PRO A 50 -2.40 5.28 6.93
CA PRO A 50 -2.59 6.73 7.03
C PRO A 50 -1.28 7.51 6.88
N SER A 51 -0.22 7.10 7.56
CA SER A 51 1.10 7.74 7.48
C SER A 51 1.71 7.59 6.10
N LEU A 52 1.56 6.41 5.48
CA LEU A 52 2.08 6.15 4.14
C LEU A 52 1.35 6.98 3.08
N ARG A 53 0.02 7.12 3.18
CA ARG A 53 -0.77 7.99 2.29
C ARG A 53 -0.42 9.46 2.47
N ALA A 54 -0.23 9.92 3.71
CA ALA A 54 0.22 11.29 3.98
C ALA A 54 1.60 11.56 3.36
N LEU A 55 2.51 10.60 3.49
CA LEU A 55 3.84 10.69 2.90
C LEU A 55 3.81 10.72 1.36
N MET A 56 2.98 9.88 0.73
CA MET A 56 2.80 9.90 -0.73
C MET A 56 2.15 11.20 -1.23
N ALA A 57 1.21 11.76 -0.46
CA ALA A 57 0.52 13.00 -0.79
C ALA A 57 1.42 14.24 -0.72
N GLU A 58 2.48 14.20 0.11
CA GLU A 58 3.51 15.24 0.15
C GLU A 58 4.26 15.35 -1.19
N GLY A 59 4.22 14.31 -2.03
CA GLY A 59 4.84 14.30 -3.34
C GLY A 59 6.34 14.08 -3.26
N PHE A 60 6.81 12.96 -3.82
CA PHE A 60 8.25 12.70 -3.97
C PHE A 60 8.83 13.26 -5.27
N ASP A 61 8.02 14.00 -6.03
CA ASP A 61 8.34 14.46 -7.39
C ASP A 61 9.55 15.39 -7.44
N GLU A 62 9.85 16.07 -6.33
CA GLU A 62 11.01 16.96 -6.20
C GLU A 62 12.25 16.27 -5.60
N ILE A 63 12.16 15.01 -5.16
CA ILE A 63 13.33 14.27 -4.70
C ILE A 63 14.08 13.77 -5.95
N PRO A 64 15.30 14.28 -6.21
CA PRO A 64 16.09 13.78 -7.32
C PRO A 64 16.32 12.29 -7.12
N HIS A 65 16.03 11.47 -8.14
CA HIS A 65 16.47 10.07 -8.14
C HIS A 65 17.95 10.02 -7.78
N GLU A 66 18.31 9.21 -6.79
CA GLU A 66 19.69 9.10 -6.34
C GLU A 66 20.57 8.70 -7.54
N PRO A 67 21.54 9.53 -7.96
CA PRO A 67 22.36 9.24 -9.13
C PRO A 67 23.16 7.95 -8.88
N GLY A 68 22.83 6.89 -9.62
CA GLY A 68 23.55 5.61 -9.56
C GLY A 68 22.82 4.46 -8.85
N ALA A 69 21.57 4.64 -8.41
CA ALA A 69 20.70 3.53 -8.04
C ALA A 69 20.26 2.77 -9.29
N ASP A 70 21.16 1.97 -9.85
CA ASP A 70 20.80 0.96 -10.84
C ASP A 70 19.96 -0.11 -10.12
N MET A 71 18.64 0.00 -10.21
CA MET A 71 17.69 -0.92 -9.57
C MET A 71 17.78 -2.34 -10.14
N SER A 72 18.51 -2.56 -11.24
CA SER A 72 18.84 -3.89 -11.77
C SER A 72 20.03 -4.55 -11.07
N ARG A 73 20.72 -3.81 -10.19
CA ARG A 73 21.85 -4.28 -9.40
C ARG A 73 21.51 -4.25 -7.90
N PRO A 74 21.98 -5.26 -7.13
CA PRO A 74 21.81 -5.25 -5.69
C PRO A 74 22.54 -4.05 -5.06
N PRO A 75 22.08 -3.57 -3.89
CA PRO A 75 22.70 -2.45 -3.18
C PRO A 75 24.19 -2.73 -2.94
N ARG A 76 25.05 -1.73 -3.21
CA ARG A 76 26.47 -1.83 -2.85
C ARG A 76 26.61 -1.95 -1.34
N THR A 77 27.46 -2.85 -0.89
CA THR A 77 27.74 -3.00 0.54
C THR A 77 28.61 -1.84 1.02
N ALA A 78 28.54 -1.51 2.32
CA ALA A 78 29.28 -0.40 2.91
C ALA A 78 30.82 -0.51 2.76
N GLU A 79 31.32 -1.69 2.38
CA GLU A 79 32.75 -1.97 2.17
C GLU A 79 33.27 -1.49 0.80
N GLU A 80 32.38 -1.09 -0.13
CA GLU A 80 32.73 -0.69 -1.50
C GLU A 80 32.80 0.83 -1.73
N ARG A 81 32.94 1.63 -0.67
CA ARG A 81 33.06 3.10 -0.73
C ARG A 81 34.49 3.61 -0.59
#